data_AF-A0AAE3K451-F1
#
_entry.id   AF-A0AAE3K451-F1
#
_cell.length_a   1.000
_cell.length_b   1.000
_cell.length_c   1.000
_cell.angle_alpha   90.00
_cell.angle_beta   90.00
_cell.angle_gamma   90.00
#
_symmetry.space_group_name_H-M   'P 1'
#
loop_
_entity.id
_entity.type
_entity.pdbx_description
1 polymer ?
#
loop_
_entity_poly.entity_id
_entity_poly.type
_entity_poly.pdbx_seq_one_letter_code
_entity_poly.pdbx_strand_id
1 'polypeptide(L)'
;MERRQALKYIGGGLLAVGTGRAAHNTVIGYGRITGTNLTEQDLRPLIAERLGADDYRADLGEYAISLSGDELALSASGERVETLSLSDTTPAEAAAVDAEYDLPGSPLEELVRDVETIRAGEYVVEPSGYEAFFDRLREVDTRAHSVGASRNLWTDADPEVVEEFLGSPPTDPERVVVELMTAFREYSNYDVPRYLAGAVEDNVLMSQVELREYFESPTDFGAIADGENTGLFCTELTRRSAEALQAVPAHAATEPVVAGYVRNARHKHVYTAIASLYRRDGKLVLPITFVDYTDTTMYDDFRVTRLTGEGLDAYDTGHRATEMFW
;
A
#
# COMPACT_ATOMS: atom_id res chain seq x y z
N MET A 1 -40.64 15.82 -4.40
CA MET A 1 -40.34 16.60 -3.18
C MET A 1 -40.31 15.64 -1.99
N GLU A 2 -39.41 14.66 -1.96
CA GLU A 2 -37.95 14.67 -1.71
C GLU A 2 -37.60 14.45 -0.22
N ARG A 3 -37.42 13.16 0.15
CA ARG A 3 -36.68 12.73 1.35
C ARG A 3 -35.25 13.33 1.38
N ARG A 4 -34.68 13.64 0.20
CA ARG A 4 -33.43 14.40 -0.01
C ARG A 4 -33.47 15.84 0.52
N GLN A 5 -34.62 16.52 0.48
CA GLN A 5 -34.75 17.89 1.02
C GLN A 5 -34.93 17.89 2.54
N ALA A 6 -35.58 16.88 3.11
CA ALA A 6 -35.74 16.76 4.56
C ALA A 6 -34.39 16.56 5.29
N LEU A 7 -33.47 15.79 4.70
CA LEU A 7 -32.10 15.62 5.21
C LEU A 7 -31.29 16.92 5.18
N LYS A 8 -31.48 17.78 4.17
CA LYS A 8 -30.84 19.11 4.12
C LYS A 8 -31.30 20.04 5.23
N TYR A 9 -32.57 19.98 5.64
CA TYR A 9 -33.12 20.86 6.69
C TYR A 9 -32.86 20.37 8.11
N ILE A 10 -32.81 19.04 8.34
CA ILE A 10 -32.36 18.48 9.64
C ILE A 10 -30.84 18.63 9.78
N GLY A 11 -30.10 18.63 8.67
CA GLY A 11 -28.66 18.85 8.64
C GLY A 11 -28.20 20.18 9.23
N GLY A 12 -28.95 21.29 9.03
CA GLY A 12 -28.48 22.63 9.42
C GLY A 12 -28.25 22.85 10.93
N GLY A 13 -28.98 22.15 11.80
CA GLY A 13 -28.85 22.31 13.26
C GLY A 13 -27.92 21.29 13.93
N LEU A 14 -27.89 20.05 13.42
CA LEU A 14 -27.02 18.97 13.92
C LEU A 14 -25.58 19.06 13.38
N LEU A 15 -25.38 19.63 12.19
CA LEU A 15 -24.05 19.86 11.60
C LEU A 15 -23.17 20.75 12.48
N ALA A 16 -23.73 21.76 13.15
CA ALA A 16 -22.94 22.75 13.90
C ALA A 16 -22.25 22.20 15.17
N VAL A 17 -22.82 21.15 15.80
CA VAL A 17 -22.21 20.52 17.00
C VAL A 17 -21.24 19.40 16.61
N GLY A 18 -21.47 18.74 15.46
CA GLY A 18 -20.56 17.74 14.91
C GLY A 18 -19.30 18.34 14.25
N THR A 19 -19.41 19.48 13.58
CA THR A 19 -18.30 20.10 12.82
C THR A 19 -17.13 20.55 13.69
N GLY A 20 -17.34 21.00 14.92
CA GLY A 20 -16.24 21.46 15.78
C GLY A 20 -15.29 20.33 16.23
N ARG A 21 -15.85 19.15 16.56
CA ARG A 21 -15.07 17.98 16.98
C ARG A 21 -14.61 17.13 15.78
N ALA A 22 -15.40 17.11 14.69
CA ALA A 22 -15.02 16.48 13.44
C ALA A 22 -13.90 17.23 12.71
N ALA A 23 -13.95 18.57 12.62
CA ALA A 23 -12.89 19.36 11.99
C ALA A 23 -11.56 19.30 12.78
N HIS A 24 -11.62 19.27 14.12
CA HIS A 24 -10.41 19.18 14.94
C HIS A 24 -9.70 17.82 14.84
N ASN A 25 -10.44 16.74 14.55
CA ASN A 25 -9.88 15.40 14.36
C ASN A 25 -9.36 15.14 12.94
N THR A 26 -9.59 16.04 11.97
CA THR A 26 -9.42 15.71 10.53
C THR A 26 -8.69 16.80 9.73
N VAL A 27 -8.61 18.06 10.18
CA VAL A 27 -8.00 19.16 9.40
C VAL A 27 -6.52 19.38 9.74
N ILE A 28 -5.93 18.54 10.62
CA ILE A 28 -4.54 18.65 11.06
C ILE A 28 -3.83 17.32 10.77
N GLY A 29 -2.81 17.37 9.91
CA GLY A 29 -2.10 16.19 9.36
C GLY A 29 -2.58 15.98 7.93
N TYR A 30 -1.76 16.06 6.88
CA TYR A 30 -0.40 15.56 6.75
C TYR A 30 0.40 16.48 5.81
N GLY A 31 1.71 16.26 5.70
CA GLY A 31 2.53 16.82 4.64
C GLY A 31 2.18 16.13 3.33
N ARG A 32 2.30 16.87 2.23
CA ARG A 32 1.82 16.55 0.87
C ARG A 32 1.94 15.10 0.37
N ILE A 33 2.83 14.27 0.93
CA ILE A 33 3.05 12.87 0.54
C ILE A 33 3.53 11.98 1.70
N THR A 34 4.35 12.46 2.66
CA THR A 34 5.06 11.58 3.62
C THR A 34 4.68 11.74 5.10
N GLY A 35 4.51 10.62 5.80
CA GLY A 35 4.23 10.55 7.23
C GLY A 35 5.51 10.54 8.09
N THR A 36 5.94 11.70 8.61
CA THR A 36 7.18 11.84 9.40
C THR A 36 7.13 11.21 10.81
N ASN A 37 5.96 10.85 11.34
CA ASN A 37 5.81 10.32 12.71
C ASN A 37 6.13 8.82 12.86
N LEU A 38 6.25 8.09 11.75
CA LEU A 38 6.41 6.62 11.78
C LEU A 38 7.87 6.17 11.84
N THR A 39 8.81 7.09 11.69
CA THR A 39 10.25 6.84 11.88
C THR A 39 10.62 6.68 13.36
N GLU A 40 9.76 7.12 14.28
CA GLU A 40 10.00 7.06 15.74
C GLU A 40 9.22 5.93 16.43
N GLN A 41 8.28 5.28 15.72
CA GLN A 41 7.50 4.17 16.25
C GLN A 41 8.25 2.85 16.07
N ASP A 42 8.21 1.98 17.09
CA ASP A 42 8.58 0.57 16.90
C ASP A 42 7.48 -0.13 16.09
N LEU A 43 7.72 -0.25 14.78
CA LEU A 43 6.78 -0.84 13.83
C LEU A 43 6.90 -2.37 13.76
N ARG A 44 8.01 -2.94 14.22
CA ARG A 44 8.31 -4.37 14.03
C ARG A 44 7.18 -5.28 14.55
N PRO A 45 6.57 -5.05 15.73
CA PRO A 45 5.47 -5.90 16.20
C PRO A 45 4.25 -5.90 15.27
N LEU A 46 3.95 -4.77 14.61
CA LEU A 46 2.81 -4.64 13.70
C LEU A 46 3.11 -5.28 12.34
N ILE A 47 4.35 -5.13 11.87
CA ILE A 47 4.79 -5.72 10.60
C ILE A 47 4.84 -7.25 10.75
N ALA A 48 5.46 -7.77 11.81
CA ALA A 48 5.62 -9.21 12.02
C ALA A 48 4.32 -9.95 12.33
N GLU A 49 3.21 -9.25 12.64
CA GLU A 49 1.90 -9.88 12.79
C GLU A 49 1.38 -10.44 11.47
N ARG A 50 1.67 -9.77 10.34
CA ARG A 50 1.03 -10.06 9.04
C ARG A 50 1.94 -10.08 7.82
N LEU A 51 3.14 -9.52 7.91
CA LEU A 51 4.13 -9.67 6.85
C LEU A 51 4.70 -11.09 6.94
N GLY A 52 4.46 -11.88 5.90
CA GLY A 52 4.94 -13.25 5.77
C GLY A 52 5.49 -13.49 4.37
N ALA A 53 5.73 -14.77 4.07
CA ALA A 53 6.00 -15.23 2.71
C ALA A 53 5.12 -16.45 2.43
N ASP A 54 4.18 -16.30 1.51
CA ASP A 54 3.16 -17.31 1.21
C ASP A 54 3.42 -17.99 -0.14
N ASP A 55 2.37 -18.53 -0.76
CA ASP A 55 2.45 -19.13 -2.09
C ASP A 55 2.88 -18.06 -3.09
N TYR A 56 3.91 -18.36 -3.88
CA TYR A 56 4.48 -17.42 -4.83
C TYR A 56 4.69 -18.10 -6.17
N ARG A 57 4.46 -17.36 -7.25
CA ARG A 57 4.71 -17.82 -8.62
C ARG A 57 5.34 -16.70 -9.43
N ALA A 58 6.33 -17.05 -10.24
CA ALA A 58 6.96 -16.12 -11.17
C ALA A 58 7.24 -16.81 -12.50
N ASP A 59 6.85 -16.17 -13.60
CA ASP A 59 7.28 -16.57 -14.94
C ASP A 59 8.60 -15.87 -15.28
N LEU A 60 9.59 -16.65 -15.72
CA LEU A 60 10.98 -16.26 -15.96
C LEU A 60 11.38 -16.52 -17.41
N GLY A 61 10.43 -16.36 -18.34
CA GLY A 61 10.62 -16.68 -19.76
C GLY A 61 10.28 -18.14 -20.06
N GLU A 62 11.28 -18.96 -20.41
CA GLU A 62 11.07 -20.38 -20.70
C GLU A 62 10.81 -21.23 -19.44
N TYR A 63 11.18 -20.68 -18.28
CA TYR A 63 10.99 -21.28 -16.98
C TYR A 63 9.93 -20.55 -16.16
N ALA A 64 9.38 -21.25 -15.17
CA ALA A 64 8.55 -20.68 -14.13
C ALA A 64 8.94 -21.28 -12.78
N ILE A 65 8.90 -20.46 -11.73
CA ILE A 65 9.08 -20.90 -10.35
C ILE A 65 7.74 -20.88 -9.62
N SER A 66 7.57 -21.83 -8.70
CA SER A 66 6.45 -21.84 -7.77
C SER A 66 6.92 -22.24 -6.39
N LEU A 67 6.57 -21.44 -5.39
CA LEU A 67 6.73 -21.73 -3.98
C LEU A 67 5.36 -22.10 -3.40
N SER A 68 5.27 -23.22 -2.69
CA SER A 68 4.13 -23.53 -1.85
C SER A 68 4.56 -24.29 -0.60
N GLY A 69 4.27 -23.71 0.57
CA GLY A 69 4.77 -24.23 1.83
C GLY A 69 6.30 -24.32 1.85
N ASP A 70 6.83 -25.54 1.95
CA ASP A 70 8.27 -25.86 1.95
C ASP A 70 8.80 -26.22 0.55
N GLU A 71 7.93 -26.43 -0.44
CA GLU A 71 8.32 -26.86 -1.78
C GLU A 71 8.58 -25.64 -2.68
N LEU A 72 9.79 -25.58 -3.25
CA LEU A 72 10.15 -24.67 -4.32
C LEU A 72 10.38 -25.47 -5.60
N ALA A 73 9.53 -25.29 -6.59
CA ALA A 73 9.58 -26.02 -7.86
C ALA A 73 9.96 -25.11 -9.03
N LEU A 74 10.79 -25.63 -9.93
CA LEU A 74 11.11 -25.05 -11.22
C LEU A 74 10.41 -25.85 -12.31
N SER A 75 9.79 -25.17 -13.25
CA SER A 75 9.07 -25.80 -14.37
C SER A 75 9.52 -25.21 -15.70
N ALA A 76 9.59 -26.06 -16.73
CA ALA A 76 9.85 -25.66 -18.11
C ALA A 76 8.67 -26.10 -18.98
N SER A 77 8.08 -25.18 -19.74
CA SER A 77 6.87 -25.46 -20.55
C SER A 77 5.71 -26.12 -19.78
N GLY A 78 5.58 -25.81 -18.49
CA GLY A 78 4.54 -26.36 -17.60
C GLY A 78 4.86 -27.74 -17.00
N GLU A 79 6.00 -28.35 -17.35
CA GLU A 79 6.48 -29.59 -16.74
C GLU A 79 7.51 -29.27 -15.66
N ARG A 80 7.39 -29.93 -14.50
CA ARG A 80 8.34 -29.74 -13.40
C ARG A 80 9.67 -30.39 -13.75
N VAL A 81 10.73 -29.60 -13.73
CA VAL A 81 12.09 -30.05 -14.03
C VAL A 81 12.94 -30.19 -12.77
N GLU A 82 12.69 -29.37 -11.74
CA GLU A 82 13.38 -29.45 -10.46
C GLU A 82 12.46 -29.18 -9.26
N THR A 83 12.88 -29.68 -8.09
CA THR A 83 12.18 -29.46 -6.82
C THR A 83 13.17 -29.38 -5.68
N LEU A 84 13.06 -28.31 -4.89
CA LEU A 84 13.86 -28.03 -3.72
C LEU A 84 12.94 -27.94 -2.49
N SER A 85 13.45 -28.35 -1.34
CA SER A 85 12.81 -28.08 -0.05
C SER A 85 13.50 -26.87 0.57
N LEU A 86 12.75 -25.89 1.06
CA LEU A 86 13.34 -24.72 1.73
C LEU A 86 14.12 -25.14 2.99
N SER A 87 13.62 -26.11 3.73
CA SER A 87 14.22 -26.57 4.99
C SER A 87 15.42 -27.51 4.81
N ASP A 88 15.49 -28.26 3.71
CA ASP A 88 16.58 -29.22 3.45
C ASP A 88 17.62 -28.73 2.43
N THR A 89 17.34 -27.67 1.68
CA THR A 89 18.25 -27.11 0.67
C THR A 89 19.01 -25.91 1.21
N THR A 90 20.33 -25.89 1.04
CA THR A 90 21.15 -24.72 1.36
C THR A 90 21.10 -23.67 0.22
N PRO A 91 21.32 -22.38 0.50
CA PRO A 91 21.39 -21.36 -0.56
C PRO A 91 22.44 -21.68 -1.64
N ALA A 92 23.55 -22.34 -1.28
CA ALA A 92 24.59 -22.71 -2.24
C ALA A 92 24.15 -23.83 -3.21
N GLU A 93 23.32 -24.77 -2.74
CA GLU A 93 22.74 -25.82 -3.58
C GLU A 93 21.70 -25.23 -4.53
N ALA A 94 20.83 -24.34 -4.03
CA ALA A 94 19.86 -23.63 -4.86
C ALA A 94 20.55 -22.75 -5.92
N ALA A 95 21.66 -22.09 -5.57
CA ALA A 95 22.47 -21.32 -6.52
C ALA A 95 23.07 -22.21 -7.64
N ALA A 96 23.39 -23.46 -7.33
CA ALA A 96 23.89 -24.39 -8.34
C ALA A 96 22.79 -24.76 -9.35
N VAL A 97 21.54 -24.88 -8.89
CA VAL A 97 20.37 -25.07 -9.76
C VAL A 97 20.12 -23.82 -10.60
N ASP A 98 20.14 -22.63 -10.00
CA ASP A 98 20.03 -21.37 -10.78
C ASP A 98 21.07 -21.31 -11.91
N ALA A 99 22.31 -21.72 -11.64
CA ALA A 99 23.38 -21.74 -12.63
C ALA A 99 23.23 -22.86 -13.69
N GLU A 100 22.64 -24.00 -13.33
CA GLU A 100 22.38 -25.10 -14.27
C GLU A 100 21.35 -24.72 -15.33
N TYR A 101 20.34 -23.93 -14.95
CA TYR A 101 19.24 -23.49 -15.81
C TYR A 101 19.41 -22.03 -16.30
N ASP A 102 20.58 -21.43 -16.10
CA ASP A 102 20.90 -20.04 -16.49
C ASP A 102 19.85 -19.01 -16.00
N LEU A 103 19.31 -19.18 -14.79
CA LEU A 103 18.26 -18.32 -14.24
C LEU A 103 18.82 -16.95 -13.81
N PRO A 104 18.39 -15.84 -14.44
CA PRO A 104 18.91 -14.51 -14.12
C PRO A 104 18.49 -14.08 -12.72
N GLY A 105 19.44 -13.53 -11.96
CA GLY A 105 19.18 -12.99 -10.61
C GLY A 105 19.13 -14.02 -9.48
N SER A 106 19.40 -15.30 -9.77
CA SER A 106 19.44 -16.39 -8.77
C SER A 106 18.16 -16.50 -7.91
N PRO A 107 16.98 -16.65 -8.54
CA PRO A 107 15.70 -16.68 -7.85
C PRO A 107 15.57 -17.80 -6.82
N LEU A 108 16.12 -18.99 -7.10
CA LEU A 108 16.00 -20.13 -6.19
C LEU A 108 16.88 -19.94 -4.95
N GLU A 109 18.12 -19.47 -5.14
CA GLU A 109 19.05 -19.09 -4.07
C GLU A 109 18.43 -18.06 -3.13
N GLU A 110 17.82 -17.02 -3.70
CA GLU A 110 17.18 -15.97 -2.95
C GLU A 110 16.03 -16.50 -2.08
N LEU A 111 15.10 -17.25 -2.68
CA LEU A 111 13.94 -17.77 -1.96
C LEU A 111 14.33 -18.75 -0.84
N VAL A 112 15.29 -19.65 -1.11
CA VAL A 112 15.83 -20.57 -0.10
C VAL A 112 16.49 -19.80 1.05
N ARG A 113 17.18 -18.70 0.76
CA ARG A 113 17.87 -17.90 1.77
C ARG A 113 16.92 -17.09 2.66
N ASP A 114 15.89 -16.49 2.07
CA ASP A 114 15.15 -15.40 2.71
C ASP A 114 13.74 -15.79 3.19
N VAL A 115 13.07 -16.77 2.57
CA VAL A 115 11.66 -17.11 2.90
C VAL A 115 11.48 -17.54 4.36
N GLU A 116 12.33 -18.43 4.89
CA GLU A 116 12.23 -18.85 6.30
C GLU A 116 12.54 -17.69 7.26
N THR A 117 13.48 -16.82 6.88
CA THR A 117 13.83 -15.61 7.65
C THR A 117 12.64 -14.65 7.72
N ILE A 118 11.90 -14.47 6.62
CA ILE A 118 10.69 -13.64 6.55
C ILE A 118 9.58 -14.24 7.41
N ARG A 119 9.30 -15.54 7.24
CA ARG A 119 8.27 -16.27 8.02
C ARG A 119 8.54 -16.23 9.52
N ALA A 120 9.81 -16.22 9.92
CA ALA A 120 10.22 -16.09 11.32
C ALA A 120 10.16 -14.65 11.88
N GLY A 121 9.94 -13.63 11.04
CA GLY A 121 9.97 -12.23 11.47
C GLY A 121 11.38 -11.72 11.79
N GLU A 122 12.41 -12.33 11.17
CA GLU A 122 13.83 -12.10 11.45
C GLU A 122 14.48 -11.07 10.51
N TYR A 123 13.98 -9.85 10.55
CA TYR A 123 14.49 -8.73 9.75
C TYR A 123 14.68 -7.45 10.56
N VAL A 124 15.52 -6.56 10.04
CA VAL A 124 15.73 -5.21 10.58
C VAL A 124 14.83 -4.23 9.84
N VAL A 125 13.90 -3.59 10.54
CA VAL A 125 13.01 -2.58 9.96
C VAL A 125 13.74 -1.23 9.95
N GLU A 126 13.80 -0.58 8.78
CA GLU A 126 14.43 0.74 8.59
C GLU A 126 13.44 1.74 8.01
N PRO A 127 12.67 2.46 8.85
CA PRO A 127 11.77 3.50 8.37
C PRO A 127 12.56 4.72 7.87
N SER A 128 12.12 5.29 6.75
CA SER A 128 12.71 6.49 6.15
C SER A 128 11.66 7.32 5.40
N GLY A 129 12.02 8.54 5.00
CA GLY A 129 11.17 9.34 4.11
C GLY A 129 11.20 8.81 2.68
N TYR A 130 10.20 9.17 1.88
CA TYR A 130 10.03 8.74 0.47
C TYR A 130 11.31 8.84 -0.37
N GLU A 131 11.96 10.02 -0.43
CA GLU A 131 13.16 10.21 -1.27
C GLU A 131 14.31 9.31 -0.80
N ALA A 132 14.58 9.31 0.50
CA ALA A 132 15.65 8.49 1.10
C ALA A 132 15.40 6.97 0.95
N PHE A 133 14.13 6.55 0.88
CA PHE A 133 13.76 5.17 0.63
C PHE A 133 14.15 4.74 -0.79
N PHE A 134 13.70 5.46 -1.82
CA PHE A 134 14.02 5.11 -3.21
C PHE A 134 15.49 5.35 -3.56
N ASP A 135 16.11 6.40 -3.01
CA ASP A 135 17.56 6.59 -3.09
C ASP A 135 18.33 5.36 -2.58
N ARG A 136 17.88 4.77 -1.47
CA ARG A 136 18.49 3.55 -0.93
C ARG A 136 18.27 2.35 -1.84
N LEU A 137 17.06 2.16 -2.38
CA LEU A 137 16.78 1.02 -3.25
C LEU A 137 17.64 1.03 -4.53
N ARG A 138 17.92 2.22 -5.06
CA ARG A 138 18.82 2.40 -6.22
C ARG A 138 20.30 2.07 -5.93
N GLU A 139 20.68 1.97 -4.65
CA GLU A 139 22.07 1.71 -4.21
C GLU A 139 22.31 0.27 -3.73
N VAL A 140 21.28 -0.58 -3.62
CA VAL A 140 21.37 -1.93 -3.05
C VAL A 140 20.82 -2.99 -3.99
N ASP A 141 21.33 -4.22 -3.85
CA ASP A 141 20.76 -5.39 -4.50
C ASP A 141 19.48 -5.83 -3.76
N THR A 142 18.32 -5.46 -4.31
CA THR A 142 17.01 -5.81 -3.77
C THR A 142 16.64 -7.27 -4.02
N ARG A 143 15.84 -7.85 -3.12
CA ARG A 143 15.38 -9.24 -3.14
C ARG A 143 14.03 -9.38 -3.86
N ALA A 144 14.04 -9.33 -5.18
CA ALA A 144 12.82 -9.20 -5.98
C ALA A 144 11.83 -10.37 -5.80
N HIS A 145 12.32 -11.60 -5.71
CA HIS A 145 11.48 -12.79 -5.55
C HIS A 145 10.97 -12.95 -4.11
N SER A 146 11.78 -12.56 -3.12
CA SER A 146 11.37 -12.51 -1.72
C SER A 146 10.35 -11.41 -1.47
N VAL A 147 10.50 -10.24 -2.11
CA VAL A 147 9.47 -9.19 -2.13
C VAL A 147 8.20 -9.73 -2.76
N GLY A 148 8.29 -10.39 -3.93
CA GLY A 148 7.16 -11.02 -4.60
C GLY A 148 6.43 -12.03 -3.72
N ALA A 149 7.15 -12.89 -3.01
CA ALA A 149 6.59 -13.87 -2.08
C ALA A 149 5.95 -13.25 -0.83
N SER A 150 6.28 -11.98 -0.53
CA SER A 150 5.68 -11.23 0.57
C SER A 150 4.42 -10.45 0.18
N ARG A 151 4.02 -10.47 -1.11
CA ARG A 151 2.81 -9.80 -1.60
C ARG A 151 1.62 -10.75 -1.51
N ASN A 152 0.71 -10.48 -0.57
CA ASN A 152 -0.45 -11.35 -0.31
C ASN A 152 -1.78 -10.67 -0.62
N LEU A 153 -1.81 -9.34 -0.62
CA LEU A 153 -2.99 -8.56 -0.94
C LEU A 153 -2.69 -7.63 -2.12
N TRP A 154 -3.77 -7.20 -2.81
CA TRP A 154 -3.73 -6.13 -3.82
C TRP A 154 -2.83 -6.44 -5.03
N THR A 155 -2.78 -7.69 -5.47
CA THR A 155 -2.01 -8.13 -6.65
C THR A 155 -2.86 -8.29 -7.90
N ASP A 156 -4.18 -8.09 -7.81
CA ASP A 156 -5.14 -8.46 -8.86
C ASP A 156 -5.40 -7.34 -9.88
N ALA A 157 -4.74 -6.18 -9.74
CA ALA A 157 -4.95 -5.08 -10.67
C ALA A 157 -4.32 -5.37 -12.02
N ASP A 158 -5.10 -5.19 -13.08
CA ASP A 158 -4.63 -5.32 -14.46
C ASP A 158 -3.62 -4.20 -14.77
N PRO A 159 -2.35 -4.54 -15.12
CA PRO A 159 -1.33 -3.56 -15.45
C PRO A 159 -1.73 -2.60 -16.58
N GLU A 160 -2.50 -3.06 -17.57
CA GLU A 160 -2.91 -2.23 -18.71
C GLU A 160 -3.89 -1.15 -18.26
N VAL A 161 -4.82 -1.50 -17.37
CA VAL A 161 -5.80 -0.55 -16.79
C VAL A 161 -5.09 0.45 -15.87
N VAL A 162 -4.11 0.00 -15.09
CA VAL A 162 -3.29 0.89 -14.25
C VAL A 162 -2.45 1.83 -15.12
N GLU A 163 -1.86 1.33 -16.21
CA GLU A 163 -1.11 2.17 -17.15
C GLU A 163 -1.98 3.25 -17.79
N GLU A 164 -3.20 2.91 -18.21
CA GLU A 164 -4.16 3.89 -18.74
C GLU A 164 -4.50 4.96 -17.70
N PHE A 165 -4.70 4.55 -16.44
CA PHE A 165 -5.00 5.47 -15.34
C PHE A 165 -3.84 6.40 -14.98
N LEU A 166 -2.59 5.91 -15.02
CA LEU A 166 -1.39 6.68 -14.68
C LEU A 166 -0.84 7.49 -15.87
N GLY A 167 -1.15 7.07 -17.09
CA GLY A 167 -0.53 7.56 -18.31
C GLY A 167 0.88 7.02 -18.57
N SER A 168 1.34 6.03 -17.79
CA SER A 168 2.64 5.38 -17.93
C SER A 168 2.63 3.95 -17.39
N PRO A 169 3.53 3.05 -17.89
CA PRO A 169 3.61 1.68 -17.37
C PRO A 169 3.90 1.64 -15.86
N PRO A 170 3.21 0.80 -15.06
CA PRO A 170 3.42 0.71 -13.61
C PRO A 170 4.66 -0.12 -13.21
N THR A 171 5.74 -0.04 -14.00
CA THR A 171 6.99 -0.77 -13.76
C THR A 171 7.98 -0.03 -12.86
N ASP A 172 7.75 1.25 -12.59
CA ASP A 172 8.60 2.13 -11.78
C ASP A 172 7.83 2.59 -10.54
N PRO A 173 7.99 1.93 -9.38
CA PRO A 173 7.22 2.28 -8.19
C PRO A 173 7.48 3.68 -7.65
N GLU A 174 8.68 4.26 -7.85
CA GLU A 174 8.97 5.65 -7.46
C GLU A 174 8.08 6.61 -8.27
N ARG A 175 7.98 6.36 -9.58
CA ARG A 175 7.12 7.11 -10.50
C ARG A 175 5.63 6.88 -10.23
N VAL A 176 5.21 5.64 -9.98
CA VAL A 176 3.81 5.29 -9.66
C VAL A 176 3.31 6.11 -8.47
N VAL A 177 4.11 6.28 -7.41
CA VAL A 177 3.73 7.13 -6.26
C VAL A 177 3.39 8.57 -6.69
N VAL A 178 4.22 9.16 -7.55
CA VAL A 178 4.04 10.55 -8.00
C VAL A 178 2.87 10.68 -8.97
N GLU A 179 2.70 9.72 -9.87
CA GLU A 179 1.63 9.73 -10.89
C GLU A 179 0.26 9.47 -10.26
N LEU A 180 0.16 8.59 -9.25
CA LEU A 180 -1.08 8.40 -8.47
C LEU A 180 -1.56 9.71 -7.83
N MET A 181 -0.65 10.53 -7.31
CA MET A 181 -1.01 11.84 -6.76
C MET A 181 -1.68 12.72 -7.81
N THR A 182 -1.17 12.71 -9.04
CA THR A 182 -1.72 13.50 -10.15
C THR A 182 -3.04 12.92 -10.63
N ALA A 183 -3.11 11.61 -10.85
CA ALA A 183 -4.29 10.91 -11.34
C ALA A 183 -5.47 10.98 -10.36
N PHE A 184 -5.25 10.76 -9.06
CA PHE A 184 -6.33 10.91 -8.06
C PHE A 184 -6.88 12.33 -7.99
N ARG A 185 -6.02 13.33 -8.21
CA ARG A 185 -6.44 14.73 -8.24
C ARG A 185 -7.20 15.08 -9.51
N GLU A 186 -6.85 14.47 -10.64
CA GLU A 186 -7.49 14.71 -11.93
C GLU A 186 -8.86 14.03 -12.02
N TYR A 187 -8.92 12.76 -11.62
CA TYR A 187 -10.09 11.91 -11.85
C TYR A 187 -11.02 11.78 -10.64
N SER A 188 -10.67 12.37 -9.49
CA SER A 188 -11.47 12.21 -8.28
C SER A 188 -11.39 13.40 -7.32
N ASN A 189 -12.23 13.35 -6.29
CA ASN A 189 -12.31 14.29 -5.20
C ASN A 189 -12.56 13.53 -3.89
N TYR A 190 -12.36 14.19 -2.75
CA TYR A 190 -12.61 13.54 -1.47
C TYR A 190 -14.11 13.34 -1.26
N ASP A 191 -14.52 12.17 -0.76
CA ASP A 191 -15.94 11.87 -0.50
C ASP A 191 -16.44 12.55 0.78
N VAL A 192 -16.63 13.87 0.70
CA VAL A 192 -17.18 14.70 1.78
C VAL A 192 -18.59 14.22 2.23
N PRO A 193 -19.52 13.86 1.33
CA PRO A 193 -20.82 13.32 1.74
C PRO A 193 -20.71 12.07 2.61
N ARG A 194 -19.91 11.06 2.21
CA ARG A 194 -19.70 9.84 2.99
C ARG A 194 -18.95 10.10 4.30
N TYR A 195 -18.01 11.05 4.30
CA TYR A 195 -17.37 11.54 5.53
C TYR A 195 -18.40 12.09 6.53
N LEU A 196 -19.28 13.00 6.09
CA LEU A 196 -20.31 13.60 6.96
C LEU A 196 -21.33 12.56 7.45
N ALA A 197 -21.74 11.64 6.57
CA ALA A 197 -22.59 10.51 6.93
C ALA A 197 -21.96 9.69 8.05
N GLY A 198 -20.65 9.42 7.94
CA GLY A 198 -19.89 8.72 8.94
C GLY A 198 -19.78 9.44 10.29
N ALA A 199 -19.56 10.75 10.27
CA ALA A 199 -19.52 11.55 11.49
C ALA A 199 -20.87 11.51 12.24
N VAL A 200 -21.99 11.56 11.51
CA VAL A 200 -23.34 11.44 12.08
C VAL A 200 -23.60 10.03 12.62
N GLU A 201 -23.27 9.00 11.84
CA GLU A 201 -23.37 7.60 12.22
C GLU A 201 -22.65 7.34 13.56
N ASP A 202 -21.40 7.78 13.68
CA ASP A 202 -20.56 7.48 14.84
C ASP A 202 -20.98 8.28 16.09
N ASN A 203 -21.26 9.58 15.95
CA ASN A 203 -21.39 10.49 17.09
C ASN A 203 -22.84 10.75 17.49
N VAL A 204 -23.78 10.65 16.55
CA VAL A 204 -25.21 10.94 16.79
C VAL A 204 -25.99 9.64 16.89
N LEU A 205 -25.74 8.71 15.96
CA LEU A 205 -26.45 7.44 15.90
C LEU A 205 -25.75 6.31 16.66
N MET A 206 -24.58 6.57 17.25
CA MET A 206 -23.82 5.58 18.04
C MET A 206 -23.63 4.25 17.29
N SER A 207 -23.32 4.33 15.99
CA SER A 207 -23.11 3.20 15.07
C SER A 207 -24.30 2.23 14.99
N GLN A 208 -25.53 2.68 15.23
CA GLN A 208 -26.74 1.86 15.10
C GLN A 208 -27.26 1.72 13.66
N VAL A 209 -26.76 2.54 12.73
CA VAL A 209 -27.19 2.59 11.32
C VAL A 209 -25.97 2.82 10.44
N GLU A 210 -25.82 2.06 9.36
CA GLU A 210 -24.76 2.23 8.37
C GLU A 210 -25.20 3.31 7.35
N LEU A 211 -24.86 4.57 7.60
CA LEU A 211 -25.22 5.67 6.70
C LEU A 211 -24.26 5.78 5.52
N ARG A 212 -23.02 5.32 5.70
CA ARG A 212 -21.96 5.40 4.68
C ARG A 212 -22.28 4.60 3.41
N GLU A 213 -23.00 3.48 3.53
CA GLU A 213 -23.34 2.58 2.41
C GLU A 213 -24.09 3.31 1.28
N TYR A 214 -24.91 4.31 1.61
CA TYR A 214 -25.73 5.04 0.64
C TYR A 214 -24.96 6.05 -0.22
N PHE A 215 -23.67 6.23 0.08
CA PHE A 215 -22.78 7.15 -0.64
C PHE A 215 -21.67 6.40 -1.38
N GLU A 216 -21.64 5.08 -1.31
CA GLU A 216 -20.63 4.28 -2.01
C GLU A 216 -20.86 4.32 -3.53
N SER A 217 -19.76 4.51 -4.24
CA SER A 217 -19.69 4.43 -5.71
C SER A 217 -18.61 3.43 -6.12
N PRO A 218 -18.60 2.94 -7.37
CA PRO A 218 -17.49 2.15 -7.89
C PRO A 218 -16.14 2.89 -7.73
N THR A 219 -15.06 2.15 -7.45
CA THR A 219 -13.74 2.72 -7.12
C THR A 219 -12.57 1.96 -7.75
N ASP A 220 -12.83 1.09 -8.72
CA ASP A 220 -11.77 0.55 -9.57
C ASP A 220 -11.20 1.64 -10.50
N PHE A 221 -10.02 1.39 -11.07
CA PHE A 221 -9.30 2.39 -11.88
C PHE A 221 -10.11 2.88 -13.08
N GLY A 222 -10.81 1.98 -13.77
CA GLY A 222 -11.68 2.32 -14.90
C GLY A 222 -12.84 3.20 -14.47
N ALA A 223 -13.55 2.81 -13.41
CA ALA A 223 -14.65 3.61 -12.87
C ALA A 223 -14.22 5.02 -12.40
N ILE A 224 -13.02 5.15 -11.82
CA ILE A 224 -12.47 6.45 -11.44
C ILE A 224 -12.17 7.28 -12.70
N ALA A 225 -11.47 6.71 -13.69
CA ALA A 225 -11.13 7.40 -14.94
C ALA A 225 -12.36 7.86 -15.73
N ASP A 226 -13.41 7.04 -15.77
CA ASP A 226 -14.67 7.30 -16.48
C ASP A 226 -15.61 8.25 -15.72
N GLY A 227 -15.23 8.69 -14.51
CA GLY A 227 -16.02 9.59 -13.68
C GLY A 227 -17.30 8.94 -13.13
N GLU A 228 -17.32 7.62 -12.99
CA GLU A 228 -18.42 6.88 -12.38
C GLU A 228 -18.40 6.96 -10.85
N ASN A 229 -17.26 7.34 -10.26
CA ASN A 229 -17.12 7.52 -8.83
C ASN A 229 -17.61 8.91 -8.38
N THR A 230 -18.17 9.00 -7.16
CA THR A 230 -18.62 10.28 -6.58
C THR A 230 -17.60 10.92 -5.63
N GLY A 231 -16.48 10.23 -5.44
CA GLY A 231 -15.36 10.61 -4.58
C GLY A 231 -14.62 9.36 -4.09
N LEU A 232 -13.50 9.56 -3.40
CA LEU A 232 -12.75 8.51 -2.74
C LEU A 232 -12.56 8.85 -1.25
N PHE A 233 -12.57 7.83 -0.41
CA PHE A 233 -12.16 7.93 0.99
C PHE A 233 -10.70 7.45 1.13
N CYS A 234 -10.08 7.71 2.28
CA CYS A 234 -8.70 7.27 2.55
C CYS A 234 -8.51 5.75 2.35
N THR A 235 -9.56 4.95 2.61
CA THR A 235 -9.59 3.51 2.37
C THR A 235 -9.43 3.16 0.90
N GLU A 236 -10.20 3.77 0.01
CA GLU A 236 -10.09 3.46 -1.42
C GLU A 236 -8.80 3.99 -2.01
N LEU A 237 -8.35 5.19 -1.60
CA LEU A 237 -7.04 5.73 -2.00
C LEU A 237 -5.88 4.80 -1.61
N THR A 238 -5.88 4.29 -0.37
CA THR A 238 -4.85 3.36 0.11
C THR A 238 -4.88 2.05 -0.68
N ARG A 239 -6.08 1.49 -0.88
CA ARG A 239 -6.24 0.24 -1.64
C ARG A 239 -5.80 0.39 -3.10
N ARG A 240 -6.23 1.45 -3.79
CA ARG A 240 -5.84 1.72 -5.17
C ARG A 240 -4.34 1.96 -5.29
N SER A 241 -3.74 2.67 -4.33
CA SER A 241 -2.30 2.84 -4.31
C SER A 241 -1.55 1.52 -4.16
N ALA A 242 -1.99 0.63 -3.25
CA ALA A 242 -1.35 -0.68 -3.07
C ALA A 242 -1.49 -1.55 -4.34
N GLU A 243 -2.66 -1.51 -4.97
CA GLU A 243 -2.94 -2.23 -6.22
C GLU A 243 -2.07 -1.74 -7.39
N ALA A 244 -1.91 -0.43 -7.56
CA ALA A 244 -1.06 0.13 -8.61
C ALA A 244 0.43 -0.20 -8.40
N LEU A 245 0.92 -0.12 -7.15
CA LEU A 245 2.32 -0.40 -6.81
C LEU A 245 2.70 -1.88 -7.00
N GLN A 246 1.70 -2.77 -7.05
CA GLN A 246 1.90 -4.21 -7.15
C GLN A 246 1.28 -4.80 -8.42
N ALA A 247 0.87 -3.96 -9.38
CA ALA A 247 0.22 -4.38 -10.62
C ALA A 247 1.14 -5.30 -11.45
N VAL A 248 2.43 -4.99 -11.53
CA VAL A 248 3.41 -5.87 -12.20
C VAL A 248 4.11 -6.80 -11.19
N PRO A 249 4.55 -7.99 -11.62
CA PRO A 249 5.37 -8.87 -10.78
C PRO A 249 6.59 -8.15 -10.21
N ALA A 250 6.98 -8.46 -8.97
CA ALA A 250 8.08 -7.77 -8.29
C ALA A 250 9.40 -7.82 -9.09
N HIS A 251 9.71 -8.96 -9.72
CA HIS A 251 10.90 -9.14 -10.55
C HIS A 251 10.85 -8.41 -11.90
N ALA A 252 9.72 -7.80 -12.26
CA ALA A 252 9.56 -6.96 -13.44
C ALA A 252 9.58 -5.45 -13.12
N ALA A 253 9.59 -5.06 -11.84
CA ALA A 253 9.68 -3.67 -11.40
C ALA A 253 11.15 -3.20 -11.35
N THR A 254 11.39 -1.91 -11.56
CA THR A 254 12.74 -1.30 -11.42
C THR A 254 13.25 -1.40 -9.99
N GLU A 255 12.39 -1.09 -9.02
CA GLU A 255 12.63 -1.29 -7.58
C GLU A 255 11.50 -2.17 -7.02
N PRO A 256 11.73 -3.45 -6.69
CA PRO A 256 10.67 -4.32 -6.20
C PRO A 256 10.16 -3.85 -4.84
N VAL A 257 8.86 -3.56 -4.74
CA VAL A 257 8.20 -3.15 -3.49
C VAL A 257 7.05 -4.08 -3.10
N VAL A 258 6.74 -4.14 -1.81
CA VAL A 258 5.48 -4.65 -1.27
C VAL A 258 4.72 -3.47 -0.67
N ALA A 259 3.43 -3.38 -0.99
CA ALA A 259 2.57 -2.32 -0.49
C ALA A 259 1.74 -2.84 0.69
N GLY A 260 1.57 -2.00 1.70
CA GLY A 260 0.81 -2.33 2.89
C GLY A 260 -0.33 -1.34 3.16
N TYR A 261 -1.40 -1.81 3.75
CA TYR A 261 -2.49 -0.99 4.29
C TYR A 261 -2.24 -0.72 5.76
N VAL A 262 -2.04 0.54 6.12
CA VAL A 262 -1.76 0.93 7.50
C VAL A 262 -2.98 1.62 8.08
N ARG A 263 -3.43 1.17 9.25
CA ARG A 263 -4.57 1.77 9.95
C ARG A 263 -4.10 2.55 11.18
N ASN A 264 -4.64 3.76 11.32
CA ASN A 264 -4.65 4.54 12.55
C ASN A 264 -6.07 4.51 13.13
N ALA A 265 -6.33 3.56 14.03
CA ALA A 265 -7.67 3.32 14.56
C ALA A 265 -8.24 4.53 15.32
N ARG A 266 -7.39 5.31 15.99
CA ARG A 266 -7.79 6.50 16.76
C ARG A 266 -8.43 7.56 15.87
N HIS A 267 -7.85 7.80 14.69
CA HIS A 267 -8.31 8.83 13.77
C HIS A 267 -9.19 8.27 12.64
N LYS A 268 -9.45 6.95 12.65
CA LYS A 268 -10.17 6.22 11.59
C LYS A 268 -9.58 6.51 10.21
N HIS A 269 -8.26 6.64 10.16
CA HIS A 269 -7.51 7.03 8.98
C HIS A 269 -6.61 5.89 8.52
N VAL A 270 -6.37 5.81 7.22
CA VAL A 270 -5.53 4.78 6.62
C VAL A 270 -4.65 5.37 5.52
N TYR A 271 -3.49 4.77 5.32
CA TYR A 271 -2.46 5.21 4.39
C TYR A 271 -1.60 4.02 3.93
N THR A 272 -0.83 4.19 2.87
CA THR A 272 -0.06 3.11 2.25
C THR A 272 1.33 3.03 2.86
N ALA A 273 1.73 1.84 3.31
CA ALA A 273 3.13 1.49 3.54
C ALA A 273 3.75 1.01 2.23
N ILE A 274 5.02 1.36 1.98
CA ILE A 274 5.80 0.85 0.86
C ILE A 274 7.09 0.31 1.46
N ALA A 275 7.34 -0.98 1.29
CA ALA A 275 8.55 -1.63 1.77
C ALA A 275 9.25 -2.39 0.64
N SER A 276 10.51 -2.72 0.85
CA SER A 276 11.29 -3.61 -0.01
C SER A 276 12.13 -4.52 0.87
N LEU A 277 12.94 -5.40 0.29
CA LEU A 277 13.84 -6.29 1.01
C LEU A 277 15.22 -6.23 0.37
N TYR A 278 16.25 -6.15 1.20
CA TYR A 278 17.65 -6.32 0.77
C TYR A 278 18.46 -6.97 1.89
N ARG A 279 19.67 -7.44 1.59
CA ARG A 279 20.59 -7.97 2.61
C ARG A 279 21.75 -7.02 2.86
N ARG A 280 22.08 -6.82 4.13
CA ARG A 280 23.28 -6.08 4.57
C ARG A 280 23.95 -6.85 5.70
N ASP A 281 25.25 -7.11 5.55
CA ASP A 281 26.05 -7.86 6.53
C ASP A 281 25.42 -9.21 6.95
N GLY A 282 24.82 -9.91 5.99
CA GLY A 282 24.18 -11.21 6.20
C GLY A 282 22.80 -11.16 6.87
N LYS A 283 22.26 -9.98 7.17
CA LYS A 283 20.92 -9.79 7.74
C LYS A 283 19.94 -9.29 6.69
N LEU A 284 18.70 -9.75 6.79
CA LEU A 284 17.59 -9.23 6.00
C LEU A 284 17.17 -7.86 6.56
N VAL A 285 17.05 -6.87 5.67
CA VAL A 285 16.64 -5.50 6.00
C VAL A 285 15.36 -5.20 5.23
N LEU A 286 14.38 -4.67 5.96
CA LEU A 286 13.09 -4.21 5.46
C LEU A 286 13.08 -2.66 5.54
N PRO A 287 13.61 -1.95 4.52
CA PRO A 287 13.36 -0.52 4.40
C PRO A 287 11.87 -0.28 4.21
N ILE A 288 11.34 0.78 4.81
CA ILE A 288 9.93 1.13 4.72
C ILE A 288 9.73 2.65 4.67
N THR A 289 8.76 3.08 3.86
CA THR A 289 8.24 4.44 3.81
C THR A 289 6.72 4.42 3.79
N PHE A 290 6.10 5.59 3.91
CA PHE A 290 4.65 5.75 4.03
C PHE A 290 4.15 6.90 3.18
N VAL A 291 3.06 6.66 2.46
CA VAL A 291 2.42 7.64 1.58
C VAL A 291 0.93 7.79 1.87
N ASP A 292 0.44 9.03 1.84
CA ASP A 292 -0.97 9.37 2.05
C ASP A 292 -1.47 10.29 0.94
N TYR A 293 -2.51 9.84 0.22
CA TYR A 293 -3.10 10.57 -0.91
C TYR A 293 -4.34 11.38 -0.51
N THR A 294 -4.73 11.40 0.76
CA THR A 294 -5.97 12.08 1.18
C THR A 294 -5.93 13.57 0.87
N ASP A 295 -4.78 14.21 1.05
CA ASP A 295 -4.61 15.63 0.74
C ASP A 295 -4.74 15.94 -0.76
N THR A 296 -4.49 14.98 -1.64
CA THR A 296 -4.52 15.22 -3.10
C THR A 296 -5.95 15.43 -3.60
N THR A 297 -6.93 14.79 -2.96
CA THR A 297 -8.35 14.85 -3.31
C THR A 297 -9.14 15.89 -2.50
N MET A 298 -8.56 16.42 -1.41
CA MET A 298 -9.15 17.50 -0.61
C MET A 298 -8.87 18.91 -1.15
N TYR A 299 -7.92 19.06 -2.08
CA TYR A 299 -7.37 20.35 -2.50
C TYR A 299 -8.40 21.32 -3.12
N ASP A 300 -9.37 20.80 -3.88
CA ASP A 300 -10.36 21.62 -4.60
C ASP A 300 -11.66 21.85 -3.82
N ASP A 301 -12.03 20.95 -2.90
CA ASP A 301 -13.29 21.02 -2.17
C ASP A 301 -13.32 22.09 -1.07
N PHE A 302 -12.16 22.48 -0.52
CA PHE A 302 -12.13 23.34 0.64
C PHE A 302 -11.79 24.81 0.35
N ARG A 303 -11.17 25.20 -0.77
CA ARG A 303 -10.61 26.59 -0.95
C ARG A 303 -9.79 27.08 0.27
N VAL A 304 -9.32 26.17 1.13
CA VAL A 304 -8.58 26.47 2.36
C VAL A 304 -7.09 26.44 2.01
N THR A 305 -6.67 27.38 1.17
CA THR A 305 -5.24 27.71 1.00
C THR A 305 -4.86 28.95 1.81
N ARG A 306 -5.83 29.62 2.45
CA ARG A 306 -5.62 30.88 3.21
C ARG A 306 -5.92 30.81 4.71
N LEU A 307 -6.57 29.75 5.19
CA LEU A 307 -6.95 29.59 6.60
C LEU A 307 -6.08 28.54 7.32
N THR A 308 -5.37 27.70 6.57
CA THR A 308 -4.32 26.81 7.06
C THR A 308 -2.98 27.51 6.74
N GLY A 309 -2.37 28.11 7.76
CA GLY A 309 -1.08 28.80 7.61
C GLY A 309 0.02 27.87 7.07
N GLU A 310 1.06 28.46 6.50
CA GLU A 310 2.31 27.76 6.18
C GLU A 310 2.92 27.21 7.48
N GLY A 311 2.66 25.92 7.76
CA GLY A 311 3.22 25.17 8.88
C GLY A 311 2.54 25.40 10.22
N LEU A 312 1.68 24.48 10.67
CA LEU A 312 1.07 24.52 12.00
C LEU A 312 0.88 23.09 12.56
N ASP A 313 1.83 22.66 13.41
CA ASP A 313 1.78 21.57 14.41
C ASP A 313 1.14 20.22 14.00
N ALA A 314 1.31 19.80 12.75
CA ALA A 314 0.61 18.64 12.18
C ALA A 314 1.21 17.25 12.50
N TYR A 315 2.18 17.19 13.42
CA TYR A 315 2.94 15.97 13.72
C TYR A 315 3.28 15.90 15.21
N ASP A 316 2.28 15.60 16.04
CA ASP A 316 2.51 15.21 17.43
C ASP A 316 2.44 13.68 17.60
N THR A 317 2.84 13.21 18.80
CA THR A 317 2.87 11.80 19.23
C THR A 317 1.55 11.01 19.12
N GLY A 318 0.46 11.63 18.66
CA GLY A 318 -0.90 11.10 18.67
C GLY A 318 -1.32 10.25 17.47
N HIS A 319 -0.64 10.34 16.32
CA HIS A 319 -0.92 9.58 15.10
C HIS A 319 0.05 8.40 14.96
N ARG A 320 -0.46 7.18 15.12
CA ARG A 320 0.35 5.94 15.17
C ARG A 320 -0.26 4.88 14.28
N ALA A 321 0.59 4.04 13.71
CA ALA A 321 0.15 2.78 13.13
C ALA A 321 -0.39 1.89 14.26
N THR A 322 -1.60 1.37 14.10
CA THR A 322 -2.21 0.42 15.03
C THR A 322 -2.35 -0.96 14.42
N GLU A 323 -2.47 -1.04 13.09
CA GLU A 323 -2.54 -2.30 12.35
C GLU A 323 -1.85 -2.12 10.99
N MET A 324 -1.24 -3.18 10.48
CA MET A 324 -0.66 -3.25 9.14
C MET A 324 -1.10 -4.54 8.45
N PHE A 325 -1.42 -4.45 7.17
CA PHE A 325 -1.79 -5.57 6.30
C PHE A 325 -0.94 -5.45 5.02
N TRP A 326 -0.57 -6.58 4.42
CA TRP A 326 0.38 -6.69 3.30
C TRP A 326 -0.16 -7.64 2.23
#